data_AF-A0A372QYM2-F1
#
_entry.id   AF-A0A372QYM2-F1
#
_cell.length_a   1.000
_cell.length_b   1.000
_cell.length_c   1.000
_cell.angle_alpha   90.00
_cell.angle_beta   90.00
_cell.angle_gamma   90.00
#
_symmetry.space_group_name_H-M   'P 1'
#
loop_
_entity.id
_entity.type
_entity.pdbx_description
1 polymer ?
#
loop_
_entity_poly.entity_id
_entity_poly.type
_entity_poly.pdbx_seq_one_letter_code
_entity_poly.pdbx_strand_id
1 'polypeptide(L)'
;MTITVTSPVKELDGTKEAFISYLITTETTLETFVAPKATVRRRFQDFVFLCNSLSRDFAACVVPPLPDKHRLEYITGDRFGPEFVEKRRASLQRFLERLARHPTLQKSEYFRIFLESSEWNAESFYRQKKSGDGVFENLGDALLNAFSKIKKPDERFIEIKENIDKIEENLQTIERLYFKIIKRQSDLEADYREFGTSIVNLGQFETGIETQLKKFGETTEKFADAWKQMTDREESEYLNQIREFLSYCHCVKNVLKLRDQKQVDFEELSEYLQGALIEKENLVSTGKGSTGLSSFLVDYIKNVDQEQAKKERLQKLDAKITELKKEVESSNDISEKFSDEIVKEYEVFQNIKTVELKDSLLAYTERHVEFYRQGLQLWEEIIPILEDITI
;
A
#
# COMPACT_ATOMS: atom_id res chain seq x y z
N MET A 1 5.17 10.41 18.02
CA MET A 1 6.28 10.68 17.08
C MET A 1 5.73 11.50 15.94
N THR A 2 6.43 12.57 15.59
CA THR A 2 6.09 13.46 14.47
C THR A 2 7.24 13.40 13.48
N ILE A 3 6.92 13.20 12.20
CA ILE A 3 7.91 13.12 11.11
C ILE A 3 7.51 14.13 10.05
N THR A 4 8.47 14.86 9.50
CA THR A 4 8.24 15.78 8.38
C THR A 4 9.28 15.56 7.27
N VAL A 5 8.80 15.46 6.04
CA VAL A 5 9.56 15.28 4.80
C VAL A 5 9.45 16.56 4.01
N THR A 6 10.58 17.25 3.85
CA THR A 6 10.66 18.62 3.32
C THR A 6 11.89 18.80 2.43
N SER A 7 12.05 20.02 1.90
CA SER A 7 13.27 20.50 1.24
C SER A 7 13.86 19.53 0.21
N PRO A 8 13.11 19.19 -0.87
CA PRO A 8 13.65 18.39 -1.95
C PRO A 8 14.84 19.13 -2.59
N VAL A 9 15.97 18.43 -2.75
CA VAL A 9 17.18 18.97 -3.36
C VAL A 9 17.66 18.01 -4.43
N LYS A 10 18.07 18.56 -5.58
CA LYS A 10 18.73 17.80 -6.63
C LYS A 10 20.21 17.68 -6.29
N GLU A 11 20.63 16.47 -5.95
CA GLU A 11 22.02 16.11 -5.67
C GLU A 11 22.72 15.71 -6.97
N LEU A 12 24.04 15.91 -7.01
CA LEU A 12 24.91 15.53 -8.13
C LEU A 12 24.45 16.10 -9.48
N ASP A 13 24.00 17.36 -9.47
CA ASP A 13 23.48 18.01 -10.67
C ASP A 13 24.52 18.05 -11.81
N GLY A 14 24.06 17.85 -13.04
CA GLY A 14 24.91 17.74 -14.23
C GLY A 14 25.56 16.37 -14.45
N THR A 15 25.41 15.41 -13.52
CA THR A 15 25.92 14.04 -13.69
C THR A 15 24.82 13.06 -14.10
N LYS A 16 25.21 11.91 -14.67
CA LYS A 16 24.27 10.79 -14.94
C LYS A 16 23.67 10.20 -13.66
N GLU A 17 24.28 10.47 -12.51
CA GLU A 17 23.89 9.94 -11.20
C GLU A 17 22.99 10.90 -10.43
N ALA A 18 22.56 12.02 -11.02
CA ALA A 18 21.70 13.00 -10.37
C ALA A 18 20.41 12.36 -9.79
N PHE A 19 20.10 12.69 -8.55
CA PHE A 19 18.91 12.21 -7.83
C PHE A 19 18.32 13.29 -6.93
N ILE A 20 17.06 13.11 -6.52
CA ILE A 20 16.42 13.99 -5.53
C ILE A 20 16.58 13.39 -4.13
N SER A 21 17.10 14.20 -3.20
CA SER A 21 17.15 13.91 -1.77
C SER A 21 16.11 14.74 -1.02
N TYR A 22 15.52 14.16 0.02
CA TYR A 22 14.51 14.78 0.87
C TYR A 22 15.06 14.93 2.29
N LEU A 23 14.79 16.06 2.93
CA LEU A 23 15.11 16.28 4.33
C LEU A 23 14.00 15.68 5.20
N ILE A 24 14.36 14.70 6.03
CA ILE A 24 13.47 14.07 7.00
C ILE A 24 13.83 14.62 8.37
N THR A 25 12.87 15.25 9.04
CA THR A 25 12.98 15.69 10.43
C THR A 25 12.07 14.81 11.28
N THR A 26 12.64 14.19 12.30
CA THR A 26 11.92 13.33 13.25
C THR A 26 11.96 13.96 14.63
N GLU A 27 10.80 14.11 15.25
CA GLU A 27 10.66 14.54 16.64
C GLU A 27 9.90 13.47 17.42
N THR A 28 10.49 12.97 18.51
CA THR A 28 9.95 11.82 19.24
C THR A 28 10.32 11.86 20.71
N THR A 29 9.43 11.29 21.53
CA THR A 29 9.63 11.07 22.97
C THR A 29 9.96 9.62 23.30
N LEU A 30 10.13 8.77 22.27
CA LEU A 30 10.46 7.36 22.45
C LEU A 30 11.92 7.21 22.87
N GLU A 31 12.16 6.52 23.98
CA GLU A 31 13.50 6.25 24.52
C GLU A 31 14.37 5.36 23.62
N THR A 32 13.77 4.70 22.62
CA THR A 32 14.51 3.92 21.64
C THR A 32 15.35 4.80 20.70
N PHE A 33 15.05 6.09 20.61
CA PHE A 33 15.79 7.06 19.79
C PHE A 33 16.91 7.71 20.61
N VAL A 34 18.07 7.91 19.97
CA VAL A 34 19.26 8.51 20.59
C VAL A 34 19.04 9.98 20.93
N ALA A 35 18.30 10.69 20.08
CA ALA A 35 18.01 12.11 20.27
C ALA A 35 16.51 12.38 20.12
N PRO A 36 15.95 13.35 20.88
CA PRO A 36 14.53 13.71 20.77
C PRO A 36 14.19 14.36 19.42
N LYS A 37 15.20 14.87 18.72
CA LYS A 37 15.11 15.44 17.38
C LYS A 37 16.28 14.96 16.52
N ALA A 38 15.98 14.42 15.35
CA ALA A 38 16.96 13.97 14.37
C ALA A 38 16.60 14.50 12.99
N THR A 39 17.63 14.81 12.19
CA THR A 39 17.48 15.30 10.81
C THR A 39 18.40 14.53 9.88
N VAL A 40 17.85 13.90 8.85
CA VAL A 40 18.60 13.10 7.88
C VAL A 40 18.14 13.39 6.46
N ARG A 41 19.04 13.22 5.48
CA ARG A 41 18.67 13.25 4.06
C ARG A 41 18.57 11.84 3.49
N ARG A 42 17.51 11.59 2.71
CA ARG A 42 17.25 10.31 2.05
C ARG A 42 16.79 10.50 0.62
N ARG A 43 17.26 9.64 -0.28
CA ARG A 43 16.78 9.55 -1.67
C ARG A 43 15.65 8.54 -1.77
N PHE A 44 14.86 8.59 -2.85
CA PHE A 44 13.76 7.67 -3.07
C PHE A 44 14.14 6.18 -2.96
N GLN A 45 15.34 5.79 -3.43
CA GLN A 45 15.79 4.39 -3.32
C GLN A 45 16.01 3.92 -1.88
N ASP A 46 16.31 4.82 -0.95
CA ASP A 46 16.44 4.47 0.47
C ASP A 46 15.08 4.06 1.05
N PHE A 47 14.01 4.75 0.64
CA PHE A 47 12.65 4.39 1.00
C PHE A 47 12.25 3.03 0.40
N VAL A 48 12.62 2.76 -0.85
CA VAL A 48 12.40 1.45 -1.49
C VAL A 48 13.08 0.34 -0.70
N PHE A 49 14.34 0.56 -0.28
CA PHE A 49 15.06 -0.39 0.55
C PHE A 49 14.38 -0.63 1.90
N LEU A 50 13.95 0.45 2.57
CA LEU A 50 13.21 0.36 3.84
C LEU A 50 11.92 -0.44 3.66
N CYS A 51 11.10 -0.08 2.67
CA CYS A 51 9.84 -0.77 2.37
C CYS A 51 10.07 -2.26 2.11
N ASN A 52 11.00 -2.61 1.23
CA ASN A 52 11.31 -4.01 0.91
C ASN A 52 11.84 -4.79 2.12
N SER A 53 12.66 -4.15 2.97
CA SER A 53 13.19 -4.79 4.18
C SER A 53 12.10 -5.06 5.20
N LEU A 54 11.16 -4.11 5.37
CA LEU A 54 10.00 -4.29 6.24
C LEU A 54 9.07 -5.38 5.70
N SER A 55 8.75 -5.37 4.41
CA SER A 55 7.87 -6.38 3.80
C SER A 55 8.44 -7.79 3.88
N ARG A 56 9.76 -7.95 3.80
CA ARG A 56 10.42 -9.25 3.92
C ARG A 56 10.44 -9.77 5.36
N ASP A 57 10.82 -8.92 6.31
CA ASP A 57 11.04 -9.35 7.70
C ASP A 57 9.74 -9.36 8.52
N PHE A 58 8.72 -8.61 8.11
CA PHE A 58 7.40 -8.51 8.74
C PHE A 58 6.29 -8.91 7.76
N ALA A 59 6.35 -10.13 7.23
CA ALA A 59 5.44 -10.61 6.17
C ALA A 59 3.95 -10.64 6.55
N ALA A 60 3.63 -10.69 7.85
CA ALA A 60 2.26 -10.62 8.36
C ALA A 60 1.76 -9.18 8.54
N CYS A 61 2.63 -8.16 8.50
CA CYS A 61 2.25 -6.77 8.69
C CYS A 61 1.86 -6.09 7.37
N VAL A 62 0.89 -5.17 7.42
CA VAL A 62 0.49 -4.39 6.25
C VAL A 62 1.44 -3.21 6.06
N VAL A 63 2.54 -3.45 5.34
CA VAL A 63 3.50 -2.40 4.99
C VAL A 63 2.87 -1.40 4.00
N PRO A 64 2.87 -0.09 4.32
CA PRO A 64 2.30 0.92 3.43
C PRO A 64 2.99 0.96 2.07
N PRO A 65 2.26 1.18 0.97
CA PRO A 65 2.85 1.26 -0.35
C PRO A 65 3.67 2.56 -0.51
N LEU A 66 4.74 2.48 -1.30
CA LEU A 66 5.43 3.66 -1.82
C LEU A 66 4.70 4.20 -3.06
N PRO A 67 4.88 5.49 -3.40
CA PRO A 67 4.37 6.00 -4.67
C PRO A 67 4.98 5.20 -5.81
N ASP A 68 4.12 4.74 -6.72
CA ASP A 68 4.52 3.88 -7.83
C ASP A 68 5.63 4.56 -8.67
N LYS A 69 6.66 3.79 -9.00
CA LYS A 69 7.77 4.25 -9.83
C LYS A 69 7.31 4.55 -11.26
N HIS A 70 6.19 3.96 -11.70
CA HIS A 70 5.75 3.90 -13.10
C HIS A 70 4.31 4.34 -13.37
N ARG A 71 3.59 4.99 -12.44
CA ARG A 71 2.24 5.53 -12.76
C ARG A 71 2.37 6.45 -13.99
N LEU A 72 1.54 6.26 -15.01
CA LEU A 72 1.66 6.96 -16.31
C LEU A 72 1.72 8.50 -16.20
N GLU A 73 1.05 9.08 -15.19
CA GLU A 73 1.12 10.51 -14.83
C GLU A 73 2.55 10.98 -14.46
N TYR A 74 3.42 10.05 -14.04
CA TYR A 74 4.83 10.25 -13.64
C TYR A 74 5.82 9.98 -14.78
N ILE A 75 5.34 9.53 -15.94
CA ILE A 75 6.16 9.19 -17.12
C ILE A 75 6.08 10.30 -18.18
N THR A 76 5.01 11.09 -18.20
CA THR A 76 4.84 12.22 -19.14
C THR A 76 5.52 13.52 -18.69
N GLY A 77 5.95 13.61 -17.42
CA GLY A 77 6.62 14.78 -16.86
C GLY A 77 8.13 14.60 -16.65
N ASP A 78 8.86 15.71 -16.55
CA ASP A 78 10.26 15.71 -16.11
C ASP A 78 10.36 15.10 -14.70
N ARG A 79 11.18 14.05 -14.53
CA ARG A 79 11.44 13.39 -13.24
C ARG A 79 12.06 14.32 -12.19
N PHE A 80 12.54 15.48 -12.61
CA PHE A 80 13.04 16.54 -11.75
C PHE A 80 12.10 17.75 -11.70
N GLY A 81 10.95 17.67 -12.37
CA GLY A 81 9.93 18.72 -12.39
C GLY A 81 9.37 18.98 -10.99
N PRO A 82 9.06 20.24 -10.65
CA PRO A 82 8.64 20.63 -9.31
C PRO A 82 7.37 19.91 -8.85
N GLU A 83 6.39 19.72 -9.75
CA GLU A 83 5.13 19.04 -9.46
C GLU A 83 5.37 17.56 -9.09
N PHE A 84 6.18 16.85 -9.88
CA PHE A 84 6.54 15.46 -9.64
C PHE A 84 7.26 15.29 -8.30
N VAL A 85 8.22 16.18 -8.03
CA VAL A 85 9.02 16.15 -6.81
C VAL A 85 8.16 16.37 -5.58
N GLU A 86 7.20 17.31 -5.65
CA GLU A 86 6.28 17.61 -4.55
C GLU A 86 5.26 16.50 -4.32
N LYS A 87 4.66 15.95 -5.39
CA LYS A 87 3.73 14.81 -5.30
C LYS A 87 4.42 13.61 -4.65
N ARG A 88 5.64 13.30 -5.06
CA ARG A 88 6.45 12.25 -4.43
C ARG A 88 6.76 12.56 -2.97
N ARG A 89 7.16 13.78 -2.63
CA ARG A 89 7.44 14.19 -1.25
C ARG A 89 6.20 13.98 -0.36
N ALA A 90 5.01 14.34 -0.84
CA ALA A 90 3.75 14.13 -0.14
C ALA A 90 3.45 12.64 0.11
N SER A 91 3.67 11.77 -0.88
CA SER A 91 3.51 10.33 -0.71
C SER A 91 4.54 9.73 0.28
N LEU A 92 5.79 10.19 0.23
CA LEU A 92 6.84 9.77 1.16
C LEU A 92 6.54 10.21 2.59
N GLN A 93 5.99 11.41 2.78
CA GLN A 93 5.48 11.89 4.06
C GLN A 93 4.48 10.90 4.66
N ARG A 94 3.43 10.56 3.91
CA ARG A 94 2.38 9.65 4.38
C ARG A 94 2.89 8.25 4.63
N PHE A 95 3.80 7.74 3.80
CA PHE A 95 4.47 6.46 4.04
C PHE A 95 5.13 6.43 5.42
N LEU A 96 5.93 7.44 5.78
CA LEU A 96 6.58 7.50 7.09
C LEU A 96 5.59 7.71 8.23
N GLU A 97 4.55 8.52 8.03
CA GLU A 97 3.53 8.70 9.07
C GLU A 97 2.75 7.41 9.35
N ARG A 98 2.41 6.63 8.31
CA ARG A 98 1.75 5.32 8.46
C ARG A 98 2.65 4.35 9.22
N LEU A 99 3.94 4.29 8.89
CA LEU A 99 4.92 3.50 9.65
C LEU A 99 5.02 3.96 11.11
N ALA A 100 5.00 5.27 11.36
CA ALA A 100 5.05 5.82 12.71
C ALA A 100 3.78 5.55 13.52
N ARG A 101 2.62 5.37 12.88
CA ARG A 101 1.35 4.99 13.54
C ARG A 101 1.23 3.48 13.78
N HIS A 102 2.06 2.67 13.12
CA HIS A 102 2.01 1.23 13.22
C HIS A 102 2.79 0.72 14.45
N PRO A 103 2.16 -0.03 15.38
CA PRO A 103 2.76 -0.39 16.67
C PRO A 103 4.02 -1.27 16.55
N THR A 104 4.02 -2.21 15.60
CA THR A 104 5.16 -3.10 15.30
C THR A 104 6.23 -2.40 14.44
N LEU A 105 5.86 -1.85 13.28
CA LEU A 105 6.83 -1.28 12.33
C LEU A 105 7.55 -0.03 12.88
N GLN A 106 6.89 0.79 13.72
CA GLN A 106 7.52 1.95 14.38
C GLN A 106 8.73 1.55 15.23
N LYS A 107 8.71 0.35 15.83
CA LYS A 107 9.78 -0.15 16.70
C LYS A 107 10.87 -0.91 15.94
N SER A 108 10.71 -1.08 14.63
CA SER A 108 11.68 -1.82 13.83
C SER A 108 13.03 -1.10 13.79
N GLU A 109 14.10 -1.89 13.81
CA GLU A 109 15.46 -1.36 13.73
C GLU A 109 15.69 -0.63 12.39
N TYR A 110 15.15 -1.16 11.29
CA TYR A 110 15.23 -0.52 9.97
C TYR A 110 14.64 0.89 9.99
N PHE A 111 13.46 1.07 10.58
CA PHE A 111 12.79 2.38 10.62
C PHE A 111 13.58 3.36 11.50
N ARG A 112 14.02 2.92 12.68
CA ARG A 112 14.83 3.76 13.57
C ARG A 112 16.13 4.21 12.92
N ILE A 113 16.92 3.28 12.37
CA ILE A 113 18.19 3.61 11.69
C ILE A 113 17.94 4.52 10.49
N PHE A 114 16.87 4.27 9.73
CA PHE A 114 16.49 5.12 8.60
C PHE A 114 16.24 6.57 9.01
N LEU A 115 15.69 6.83 10.21
CA LEU A 115 15.39 8.18 10.70
C LEU A 115 16.58 8.85 11.41
N GLU A 116 17.54 8.10 11.96
CA GLU A 116 18.63 8.64 12.79
C GLU A 116 20.00 8.65 12.11
N SER A 117 20.31 7.67 11.27
CA SER A 117 21.69 7.47 10.81
C SER A 117 22.12 8.54 9.80
N SER A 118 23.26 9.18 10.03
CA SER A 118 23.92 10.03 9.03
C SER A 118 24.51 9.21 7.88
N GLU A 119 24.96 7.99 8.17
CA GLU A 119 25.53 7.05 7.20
C GLU A 119 24.51 5.97 6.86
N TRP A 120 23.57 6.31 5.97
CA TRP A 120 22.69 5.31 5.37
C TRP A 120 23.41 4.62 4.22
N ASN A 121 23.98 3.46 4.51
CA ASN A 121 24.57 2.59 3.50
C ASN A 121 23.64 1.39 3.28
N ALA A 122 22.72 1.49 2.31
CA ALA A 122 21.95 0.31 1.87
C ALA A 122 22.88 -0.88 1.57
N GLU A 123 24.08 -0.62 1.04
CA GLU A 123 25.13 -1.61 0.77
C GLU A 123 25.71 -2.30 2.01
N SER A 124 25.81 -1.64 3.18
CA SER A 124 26.30 -2.31 4.40
C SER A 124 25.25 -3.29 4.94
N PHE A 125 23.97 -2.95 4.84
CA PHE A 125 22.86 -3.86 5.16
C PHE A 125 22.75 -5.02 4.16
N TYR A 126 22.97 -4.76 2.85
CA TYR A 126 23.06 -5.82 1.83
C TYR A 126 24.20 -6.81 2.13
N ARG A 127 25.32 -6.35 2.70
CA ARG A 127 26.50 -7.18 2.97
C ARG A 127 26.38 -7.98 4.27
N GLN A 128 25.69 -7.47 5.30
CA GLN A 128 25.44 -8.19 6.55
C GLN A 128 24.45 -9.37 6.39
N LYS A 129 23.56 -9.38 5.40
CA LYS A 129 22.55 -10.44 5.21
C LYS A 129 22.85 -11.46 4.11
N LYS A 130 24.00 -11.38 3.43
CA LYS A 130 24.46 -12.44 2.51
C LYS A 130 24.93 -13.73 3.20
N SER A 131 24.62 -13.89 4.49
CA SER A 131 24.80 -15.12 5.27
C SER A 131 23.48 -15.78 5.70
N GLY A 132 22.34 -15.40 5.10
CA GLY A 132 21.05 -15.99 5.44
C GLY A 132 20.07 -15.97 4.28
N ASP A 133 20.13 -17.06 3.51
CA ASP A 133 19.07 -17.66 2.71
C ASP A 133 18.37 -16.84 1.62
N GLY A 134 18.38 -17.41 0.41
CA GLY A 134 17.73 -16.86 -0.79
C GLY A 134 16.22 -17.02 -0.72
N VAL A 135 15.54 -16.24 0.11
CA VAL A 135 14.06 -16.23 0.16
C VAL A 135 13.51 -15.23 -0.87
N PHE A 136 13.73 -15.53 -2.15
CA PHE A 136 12.93 -14.99 -3.27
C PHE A 136 12.30 -16.11 -4.13
N GLU A 137 12.50 -17.39 -3.79
CA GLU A 137 11.89 -18.53 -4.50
C GLU A 137 10.42 -18.80 -4.11
N ASN A 138 9.92 -18.29 -2.98
CA ASN A 138 8.54 -18.56 -2.53
C ASN A 138 7.41 -17.84 -3.30
N LEU A 139 7.73 -17.03 -4.31
CA LEU A 139 6.73 -16.49 -5.23
C LEU A 139 6.38 -17.48 -6.36
N GLY A 140 7.25 -18.45 -6.64
CA GLY A 140 7.00 -19.51 -7.62
C GLY A 140 5.98 -20.53 -7.11
N ASP A 141 6.12 -20.99 -5.86
CA ASP A 141 5.19 -21.95 -5.24
C ASP A 141 3.83 -21.32 -4.90
N ALA A 142 3.79 -20.03 -4.54
CA ALA A 142 2.54 -19.30 -4.33
C ALA A 142 1.70 -19.15 -5.63
N LEU A 143 2.31 -19.26 -6.81
CA LEU A 143 1.60 -19.28 -8.09
C LEU A 143 1.11 -20.67 -8.48
N LEU A 144 1.77 -21.74 -8.01
CA LEU A 144 1.35 -23.12 -8.29
C LEU A 144 0.13 -23.53 -7.45
N ASN A 145 0.00 -22.96 -6.25
CA ASN A 145 -1.13 -23.19 -5.34
C ASN A 145 -2.26 -22.13 -5.43
N ALA A 146 -2.17 -21.16 -6.35
CA ALA A 146 -3.17 -20.08 -6.48
C ALA A 146 -4.58 -20.54 -6.89
N PHE A 147 -4.77 -21.83 -7.20
CA PHE A 147 -6.04 -22.43 -7.59
C PHE A 147 -6.62 -23.40 -6.53
N SER A 148 -5.91 -23.71 -5.44
CA SER A 148 -6.49 -24.46 -4.32
C SER A 148 -7.34 -23.52 -3.44
N LYS A 149 -8.61 -23.89 -3.27
CA LYS A 149 -9.57 -23.14 -2.47
C LYS A 149 -9.53 -23.64 -1.03
N ILE A 150 -9.46 -22.70 -0.08
CA ILE A 150 -9.55 -23.00 1.36
C ILE A 150 -10.80 -23.84 1.63
N LYS A 151 -10.62 -25.00 2.26
CA LYS A 151 -11.72 -25.93 2.54
C LYS A 151 -12.56 -25.47 3.72
N LYS A 152 -11.94 -24.79 4.70
CA LYS A 152 -12.62 -24.22 5.87
C LYS A 152 -12.33 -22.72 6.00
N PRO A 153 -13.08 -21.87 5.28
CA PRO A 153 -12.88 -20.44 5.40
C PRO A 153 -13.36 -19.93 6.77
N ASP A 154 -12.51 -19.14 7.42
CA ASP A 154 -12.86 -18.45 8.67
C ASP A 154 -13.67 -17.19 8.35
N GLU A 155 -14.84 -17.06 8.98
CA GLU A 155 -15.83 -15.99 8.78
C GLU A 155 -15.22 -14.60 9.00
N ARG A 156 -14.31 -14.45 9.97
CA ARG A 156 -13.67 -13.17 10.30
C ARG A 156 -12.94 -12.58 9.10
N PHE A 157 -12.29 -13.43 8.30
CA PHE A 157 -11.46 -12.99 7.18
C PHE A 157 -12.27 -12.78 5.91
N ILE A 158 -13.40 -13.50 5.77
CA ILE A 158 -14.41 -13.19 4.75
C ILE A 158 -14.93 -11.78 5.00
N GLU A 159 -15.35 -11.47 6.23
CA GLU A 159 -15.86 -10.15 6.59
C GLU A 159 -14.82 -9.04 6.36
N ILE A 160 -13.58 -9.25 6.80
CA ILE A 160 -12.47 -8.32 6.54
C ILE A 160 -12.32 -8.07 5.04
N LYS A 161 -12.27 -9.13 4.23
CA LYS A 161 -12.11 -9.02 2.77
C LYS A 161 -13.26 -8.27 2.13
N GLU A 162 -14.51 -8.60 2.47
CA GLU A 162 -15.70 -7.91 1.96
C GLU A 162 -15.70 -6.43 2.34
N ASN A 163 -15.27 -6.10 3.56
CA ASN A 163 -15.18 -4.71 4.01
C ASN A 163 -14.11 -3.94 3.23
N ILE A 164 -12.95 -4.55 2.97
CA ILE A 164 -11.91 -3.93 2.14
C ILE A 164 -12.37 -3.77 0.69
N ASP A 165 -13.04 -4.77 0.12
CA ASP A 165 -13.58 -4.72 -1.25
C ASP A 165 -14.63 -3.60 -1.39
N LYS A 166 -15.54 -3.44 -0.41
CA LYS A 166 -16.51 -2.32 -0.37
C LYS A 166 -15.82 -0.97 -0.27
N ILE A 167 -14.78 -0.84 0.56
CA ILE A 167 -14.00 0.40 0.68
C ILE A 167 -13.31 0.72 -0.65
N GLU A 168 -12.70 -0.27 -1.29
CA GLU A 168 -12.03 -0.12 -2.57
C GLU A 168 -13.02 0.34 -3.66
N GLU A 169 -14.18 -0.29 -3.78
CA GLU A 169 -15.23 0.08 -4.74
C GLU A 169 -15.73 1.52 -4.52
N ASN A 170 -15.94 1.91 -3.27
CA ASN A 170 -16.33 3.26 -2.90
C ASN A 170 -15.26 4.29 -3.29
N LEU A 171 -13.98 4.01 -3.00
CA LEU A 171 -12.87 4.88 -3.36
C LEU A 171 -12.67 4.99 -4.87
N GLN A 172 -12.83 3.89 -5.62
CA GLN A 172 -12.81 3.89 -7.09
C GLN A 172 -13.97 4.71 -7.67
N THR A 173 -15.14 4.64 -7.05
CA THR A 173 -16.29 5.47 -7.43
C THR A 173 -16.02 6.94 -7.18
N ILE A 174 -15.43 7.29 -6.01
CA ILE A 174 -15.00 8.66 -5.71
C ILE A 174 -13.99 9.14 -6.75
N GLU A 175 -12.95 8.36 -7.06
CA GLU A 175 -11.95 8.72 -8.06
C GLU A 175 -12.59 9.03 -9.42
N ARG A 176 -13.51 8.17 -9.89
CA ARG A 176 -14.21 8.35 -11.17
C ARG A 176 -15.11 9.58 -11.19
N LEU A 177 -15.82 9.85 -10.09
CA LEU A 177 -16.65 11.05 -9.97
C LEU A 177 -15.79 12.30 -9.94
N TYR A 178 -14.68 12.26 -9.23
CA TYR A 178 -13.78 13.40 -9.09
C TYR A 178 -13.12 13.80 -10.40
N PHE A 179 -12.77 12.83 -11.25
CA PHE A 179 -12.29 13.11 -12.60
C PHE A 179 -13.29 13.93 -13.42
N LYS A 180 -14.60 13.66 -13.27
CA LYS A 180 -15.65 14.45 -13.93
C LYS A 180 -15.81 15.85 -13.31
N ILE A 181 -15.64 15.94 -11.99
CA ILE A 181 -15.71 17.22 -11.25
C ILE A 181 -14.57 18.13 -11.69
N ILE A 182 -13.33 17.64 -11.71
CA ILE A 182 -12.15 18.41 -12.17
C ILE A 182 -12.37 18.92 -13.59
N LYS A 183 -12.82 18.05 -14.49
CA LYS A 183 -13.12 18.47 -15.87
C LYS A 183 -14.11 19.61 -15.91
N ARG A 184 -15.23 19.50 -15.18
CA ARG A 184 -16.26 20.54 -15.13
C ARG A 184 -15.75 21.84 -14.49
N GLN A 185 -14.92 21.75 -13.46
CA GLN A 185 -14.32 22.92 -12.82
C GLN A 185 -13.36 23.63 -13.78
N SER A 186 -12.58 22.88 -14.56
CA SER A 186 -11.72 23.44 -15.61
C SER A 186 -12.51 24.07 -16.74
N ASP A 187 -13.62 23.46 -17.17
CA ASP A 187 -14.51 24.05 -18.18
C ASP A 187 -15.10 25.39 -17.67
N LEU A 188 -15.56 25.43 -16.40
CA LEU A 188 -16.05 26.66 -15.76
C LEU A 188 -14.97 27.73 -15.65
N GLU A 189 -13.75 27.35 -15.30
CA GLU A 189 -12.61 28.27 -15.24
C GLU A 189 -12.35 28.92 -16.60
N ALA A 190 -12.35 28.13 -17.67
CA ALA A 190 -12.20 28.63 -19.03
C ALA A 190 -13.35 29.57 -19.43
N ASP A 191 -14.59 29.20 -19.13
CA ASP A 191 -15.77 30.02 -19.41
C ASP A 191 -15.72 31.38 -18.68
N TYR A 192 -15.36 31.39 -17.39
CA TYR A 192 -15.21 32.64 -16.62
C TYR A 192 -14.08 33.51 -17.18
N ARG A 193 -12.96 32.90 -17.59
CA ARG A 193 -11.84 33.64 -18.17
C ARG A 193 -12.24 34.27 -19.51
N GLU A 194 -12.86 33.51 -20.40
CA GLU A 194 -13.35 34.02 -21.69
C GLU A 194 -14.40 35.11 -21.52
N PHE A 195 -15.31 34.94 -20.56
CA PHE A 195 -16.31 35.96 -20.22
C PHE A 195 -15.64 37.25 -19.73
N GLY A 196 -14.68 37.15 -18.80
CA GLY A 196 -13.93 38.30 -18.30
C GLY A 196 -13.24 39.07 -19.43
N THR A 197 -12.47 38.36 -20.27
CA THR A 197 -11.79 38.95 -21.43
C THR A 197 -12.77 39.59 -22.42
N SER A 198 -13.92 38.96 -22.66
CA SER A 198 -14.96 39.50 -23.54
C SER A 198 -15.54 40.82 -23.02
N ILE A 199 -15.76 40.94 -21.71
CA ILE A 199 -16.24 42.19 -21.10
C ILE A 199 -15.18 43.29 -21.15
N VAL A 200 -13.90 42.96 -20.93
CA VAL A 200 -12.81 43.93 -21.11
C VAL A 200 -12.79 44.46 -22.54
N ASN A 201 -12.92 43.57 -23.54
CA ASN A 201 -12.95 43.96 -24.95
C ASN A 201 -14.17 44.81 -25.29
N LEU A 202 -15.35 44.48 -24.75
CA LEU A 202 -16.57 45.29 -24.93
C LEU A 202 -16.38 46.69 -24.35
N GLY A 203 -15.76 46.79 -23.17
CA GLY A 203 -15.49 48.06 -22.51
C GLY A 203 -14.69 49.05 -23.36
N GLN A 204 -13.84 48.57 -24.27
CA GLN A 204 -13.05 49.42 -25.19
C GLN A 204 -13.92 50.17 -26.21
N PHE A 205 -15.14 49.73 -26.46
CA PHE A 205 -16.07 50.35 -27.39
C PHE A 205 -17.08 51.28 -26.71
N GLU A 206 -17.18 51.23 -25.39
CA GLU A 206 -18.17 51.97 -24.60
C GLU A 206 -17.58 53.27 -24.04
N THR A 207 -18.34 54.37 -24.09
CA THR A 207 -17.93 55.66 -23.52
C THR A 207 -18.55 55.87 -22.16
N GLY A 208 -17.76 56.28 -21.15
CA GLY A 208 -18.23 56.58 -19.80
C GLY A 208 -18.30 55.39 -18.83
N ILE A 209 -18.31 54.15 -19.33
CA ILE A 209 -18.35 52.92 -18.51
C ILE A 209 -17.15 51.97 -18.73
N GLU A 210 -16.19 52.36 -19.57
CA GLU A 210 -15.00 51.56 -19.92
C GLU A 210 -14.26 51.06 -18.67
N THR A 211 -14.03 51.93 -17.69
CA THR A 211 -13.25 51.60 -16.50
C THR A 211 -13.98 50.59 -15.61
N GLN A 212 -15.29 50.71 -15.48
CA GLN A 212 -16.13 49.81 -14.68
C GLN A 212 -16.21 48.43 -15.34
N LEU A 213 -16.43 48.37 -16.66
CA LEU A 213 -16.44 47.12 -17.43
C LEU A 213 -15.07 46.44 -17.40
N LYS A 214 -13.98 47.20 -17.56
CA LYS A 214 -12.62 46.66 -17.44
C LYS A 214 -12.38 46.03 -16.07
N LYS A 215 -12.70 46.75 -14.98
CA LYS A 215 -12.55 46.22 -13.61
C LYS A 215 -13.41 44.99 -13.35
N PHE A 216 -14.62 44.92 -13.91
CA PHE A 216 -15.48 43.74 -13.81
C PHE A 216 -14.89 42.54 -14.55
N GLY A 217 -14.38 42.75 -15.77
CA GLY A 217 -13.70 41.72 -16.53
C GLY A 217 -12.46 41.20 -15.80
N GLU A 218 -11.60 42.09 -15.29
CA GLU A 218 -10.43 41.73 -14.47
C GLU A 218 -10.82 40.97 -13.19
N THR A 219 -11.93 41.34 -12.54
CA THR A 219 -12.44 40.64 -11.35
C THR A 219 -12.93 39.23 -11.69
N THR A 220 -13.58 39.08 -12.84
CA THR A 220 -14.02 37.78 -13.36
C THR A 220 -12.82 36.89 -13.70
N GLU A 221 -11.77 37.44 -14.31
CA GLU A 221 -10.51 36.72 -14.56
C GLU A 221 -9.82 36.27 -13.26
N LYS A 222 -9.81 37.12 -12.21
CA LYS A 222 -9.33 36.73 -10.87
C LYS A 222 -10.17 35.61 -10.26
N PHE A 223 -11.48 35.62 -10.48
CA PHE A 223 -12.36 34.53 -10.02
C PHE A 223 -12.08 33.22 -10.78
N ALA A 224 -11.77 33.30 -12.07
CA ALA A 224 -11.27 32.15 -12.84
C ALA A 224 -9.93 31.62 -12.27
N ASP A 225 -9.00 32.51 -11.91
CA ASP A 225 -7.76 32.10 -11.24
C ASP A 225 -8.02 31.39 -9.89
N ALA A 226 -9.03 31.82 -9.13
CA ALA A 226 -9.44 31.14 -7.90
C ALA A 226 -9.99 29.73 -8.17
N TRP A 227 -10.80 29.55 -9.23
CA TRP A 227 -11.25 28.23 -9.69
C TRP A 227 -10.08 27.33 -10.06
N LYS A 228 -9.11 27.86 -10.82
CA LYS A 228 -7.91 27.13 -11.21
C LYS A 228 -7.13 26.65 -9.98
N GLN A 229 -6.86 27.55 -9.05
CA GLN A 229 -6.13 27.23 -7.82
C GLN A 229 -6.85 26.18 -6.98
N MET A 230 -8.17 26.27 -6.83
CA MET A 230 -8.96 25.26 -6.10
C MET A 230 -8.84 23.89 -6.78
N THR A 231 -9.03 23.84 -8.09
CA THR A 231 -8.99 22.60 -8.90
C THR A 231 -7.62 21.93 -8.83
N ASP A 232 -6.53 22.67 -9.04
CA ASP A 232 -5.15 22.16 -9.01
C ASP A 232 -4.80 21.59 -7.61
N ARG A 233 -5.29 22.21 -6.54
CA ARG A 233 -5.07 21.78 -5.15
C ARG A 233 -5.88 20.55 -4.79
N GLU A 234 -7.13 20.49 -5.23
CA GLU A 234 -8.00 19.33 -5.08
C GLU A 234 -7.43 18.09 -5.77
N GLU A 235 -6.95 18.24 -7.00
CA GLU A 235 -6.33 17.15 -7.75
C GLU A 235 -5.03 16.66 -7.08
N SER A 236 -4.16 17.58 -6.67
CA SER A 236 -2.85 17.23 -6.10
C SER A 236 -2.91 16.71 -4.66
N GLU A 237 -3.84 17.18 -3.84
CA GLU A 237 -3.95 16.82 -2.43
C GLU A 237 -5.00 15.71 -2.19
N TYR A 238 -6.26 15.96 -2.55
CA TYR A 238 -7.38 15.07 -2.24
C TYR A 238 -7.40 13.83 -3.13
N LEU A 239 -7.38 14.00 -4.46
CA LEU A 239 -7.43 12.86 -5.38
C LEU A 239 -6.21 11.94 -5.21
N ASN A 240 -5.04 12.53 -4.97
CA ASN A 240 -3.81 11.77 -4.70
C ASN A 240 -3.93 10.93 -3.40
N GLN A 241 -4.55 11.45 -2.34
CA GLN A 241 -4.81 10.67 -1.12
C GLN A 241 -5.75 9.48 -1.39
N ILE A 242 -6.83 9.67 -2.16
CA ILE A 242 -7.75 8.59 -2.54
C ILE A 242 -6.99 7.45 -3.26
N ARG A 243 -6.10 7.79 -4.19
CA ARG A 243 -5.28 6.82 -4.94
C ARG A 243 -4.27 6.08 -4.05
N GLU A 244 -3.67 6.77 -3.09
CA GLU A 244 -2.77 6.15 -2.12
C GLU A 244 -3.52 5.24 -1.14
N PHE A 245 -4.77 5.57 -0.82
CA PHE A 245 -5.66 4.70 -0.04
C PHE A 245 -6.06 3.44 -0.81
N LEU A 246 -6.39 3.55 -2.10
CA LEU A 246 -6.62 2.38 -2.96
C LEU A 246 -5.40 1.45 -2.97
N SER A 247 -4.20 2.03 -3.10
CA SER A 247 -2.96 1.27 -3.04
C SER A 247 -2.76 0.59 -1.68
N TYR A 248 -3.16 1.24 -0.58
CA TYR A 248 -3.06 0.64 0.76
C TYR A 248 -4.07 -0.49 0.96
N CYS A 249 -5.29 -0.37 0.40
CA CYS A 249 -6.26 -1.47 0.38
C CYS A 249 -5.69 -2.70 -0.37
N HIS A 250 -4.97 -2.50 -1.48
CA HIS A 250 -4.28 -3.59 -2.15
C HIS A 250 -3.21 -4.26 -1.27
N CYS A 251 -2.46 -3.50 -0.46
CA CYS A 251 -1.52 -4.09 0.51
C CYS A 251 -2.25 -5.00 1.51
N VAL A 252 -3.37 -4.56 2.08
CA VAL A 252 -4.18 -5.40 3.00
C VAL A 252 -4.64 -6.68 2.30
N LYS A 253 -5.15 -6.57 1.06
CA LYS A 253 -5.59 -7.74 0.26
C LYS A 253 -4.45 -8.70 -0.03
N ASN A 254 -3.24 -8.21 -0.27
CA ASN A 254 -2.08 -9.07 -0.50
C ASN A 254 -1.68 -9.84 0.77
N VAL A 255 -1.74 -9.20 1.94
CA VAL A 255 -1.47 -9.90 3.20
C VAL A 255 -2.57 -10.93 3.50
N LEU A 256 -3.85 -10.63 3.22
CA LEU A 256 -4.94 -11.62 3.31
C LEU A 256 -4.71 -12.83 2.39
N LYS A 257 -4.28 -12.59 1.15
CA LYS A 257 -3.91 -13.68 0.22
C LYS A 257 -2.75 -14.52 0.76
N LEU A 258 -1.76 -13.89 1.38
CA LEU A 258 -0.64 -14.62 2.00
C LEU A 258 -1.11 -15.46 3.18
N ARG A 259 -2.06 -14.97 3.99
CA ARG A 259 -2.72 -15.77 5.03
C ARG A 259 -3.38 -16.99 4.40
N ASP A 260 -4.23 -16.76 3.41
CA ASP A 260 -4.99 -17.80 2.73
C ASP A 260 -4.05 -18.88 2.15
N GLN A 261 -2.91 -18.48 1.61
CA GLN A 261 -1.86 -19.40 1.16
C GLN A 261 -1.31 -20.26 2.31
N LYS A 262 -1.02 -19.67 3.49
CA LYS A 262 -0.55 -20.43 4.66
C LYS A 262 -1.59 -21.41 5.18
N GLN A 263 -2.88 -21.07 5.08
CA GLN A 263 -3.96 -21.98 5.42
C GLN A 263 -4.04 -23.14 4.43
N VAL A 264 -3.91 -22.88 3.12
CA VAL A 264 -3.88 -23.91 2.08
C VAL A 264 -2.68 -24.85 2.27
N ASP A 265 -1.48 -24.31 2.51
CA ASP A 265 -0.27 -25.11 2.76
C ASP A 265 -0.47 -26.09 3.94
N PHE A 266 -1.14 -25.64 5.01
CA PHE A 266 -1.48 -26.48 6.16
C PHE A 266 -2.52 -27.57 5.83
N GLU A 267 -3.58 -27.23 5.07
CA GLU A 267 -4.61 -28.18 4.65
C GLU A 267 -4.04 -29.26 3.73
N GLU A 268 -3.15 -28.90 2.80
CA GLU A 268 -2.47 -29.82 1.90
C GLU A 268 -1.54 -30.77 2.67
N LEU A 269 -0.70 -30.27 3.57
CA LEU A 269 0.15 -31.10 4.43
C LEU A 269 -0.67 -32.07 5.31
N SER A 270 -1.81 -31.60 5.83
CA SER A 270 -2.73 -32.42 6.62
C SER A 270 -3.32 -33.56 5.79
N GLU A 271 -3.63 -33.33 4.51
CA GLU A 271 -4.11 -34.34 3.58
C GLU A 271 -3.04 -35.36 3.20
N TYR A 272 -1.80 -34.90 2.97
CA TYR A 272 -0.67 -35.80 2.76
C TYR A 272 -0.44 -36.72 3.96
N LEU A 273 -0.54 -36.19 5.17
CA LEU A 273 -0.46 -36.98 6.40
C LEU A 273 -1.61 -37.99 6.52
N GLN A 274 -2.85 -37.60 6.21
CA GLN A 274 -4.00 -38.51 6.21
C GLN A 274 -3.83 -39.63 5.18
N GLY A 275 -3.37 -39.31 3.97
CA GLY A 275 -3.06 -40.30 2.94
C GLY A 275 -2.00 -41.31 3.38
N ALA A 276 -0.92 -40.83 4.01
CA ALA A 276 0.13 -41.70 4.55
C ALA A 276 -0.36 -42.61 5.69
N LEU A 277 -1.26 -42.12 6.56
CA LEU A 277 -1.89 -42.91 7.61
C LEU A 277 -2.79 -44.02 7.04
N ILE A 278 -3.58 -43.72 5.99
CA ILE A 278 -4.42 -44.70 5.30
C ILE A 278 -3.57 -45.75 4.59
N GLU A 279 -2.47 -45.35 3.93
CA GLU A 279 -1.52 -46.28 3.31
C GLU A 279 -0.93 -47.24 4.35
N LYS A 280 -0.56 -46.72 5.53
CA LYS A 280 -0.07 -47.54 6.65
C LYS A 280 -1.14 -48.54 7.10
N GLU A 281 -2.38 -48.09 7.29
CA GLU A 281 -3.49 -48.96 7.69
C GLU A 281 -3.73 -50.07 6.67
N ASN A 282 -3.68 -49.75 5.37
CA ASN A 282 -3.81 -50.72 4.29
C ASN A 282 -2.67 -51.74 4.28
N LEU A 283 -1.43 -51.32 4.49
CA LEU A 283 -0.28 -52.24 4.57
C LEU A 283 -0.37 -53.18 5.78
N VAL A 284 -0.92 -52.70 6.90
CA VAL A 284 -1.17 -53.50 8.10
C VAL A 284 -2.36 -54.45 7.93
N SER A 285 -3.42 -54.03 7.24
CA SER A 285 -4.65 -54.82 7.04
C SER A 285 -4.52 -55.89 5.96
N THR A 286 -3.71 -55.65 4.91
CA THR A 286 -3.42 -56.62 3.83
C THR A 286 -2.72 -57.91 4.34
N GLY A 287 -2.21 -57.92 5.58
CA GLY A 287 -1.67 -59.13 6.23
C GLY A 287 -2.71 -60.07 6.86
N LYS A 288 -4.01 -59.71 6.89
CA LYS A 288 -5.05 -60.47 7.63
C LYS A 288 -6.08 -61.19 6.76
N GLY A 289 -5.96 -61.16 5.43
CA GLY A 289 -6.98 -61.70 4.52
C GLY A 289 -6.44 -62.35 3.26
N SER A 290 -5.87 -63.55 3.37
CA SER A 290 -5.70 -64.48 2.24
C SER A 290 -5.42 -65.89 2.77
N THR A 291 -6.47 -66.59 3.22
CA THR A 291 -6.41 -68.00 3.59
C THR A 291 -7.00 -68.83 2.45
N GLY A 292 -6.28 -68.90 1.32
CA GLY A 292 -6.58 -69.79 0.20
C GLY A 292 -5.67 -71.02 0.24
N LEU A 293 -6.26 -72.20 0.47
CA LEU A 293 -5.62 -73.47 0.87
C LEU A 293 -4.72 -74.17 -0.17
N SER A 294 -4.20 -73.51 -1.21
CA SER A 294 -3.50 -74.17 -2.33
C SER A 294 -2.06 -73.72 -2.65
N SER A 295 -1.40 -72.92 -1.81
CA SER A 295 -0.04 -72.38 -2.08
C SER A 295 1.01 -72.65 -0.96
N PHE A 296 0.99 -73.81 -0.32
CA PHE A 296 1.85 -74.04 0.86
C PHE A 296 3.32 -74.41 0.59
N LEU A 297 3.68 -74.81 -0.63
CA LEU A 297 5.04 -75.34 -0.90
C LEU A 297 5.94 -74.45 -1.78
N VAL A 298 5.40 -73.42 -2.44
CA VAL A 298 6.20 -72.46 -3.24
C VAL A 298 6.47 -71.15 -2.48
N ASP A 299 5.72 -70.87 -1.41
CA ASP A 299 5.75 -69.59 -0.70
C ASP A 299 6.76 -69.50 0.45
N TYR A 300 7.34 -70.60 0.95
CA TYR A 300 8.19 -70.55 2.16
C TYR A 300 9.54 -69.82 1.94
N ILE A 301 10.07 -69.82 0.71
CA ILE A 301 11.34 -69.13 0.38
C ILE A 301 11.10 -67.71 -0.15
N LYS A 302 9.91 -67.40 -0.68
CA LYS A 302 9.51 -66.03 -1.11
C LYS A 302 8.85 -65.19 -0.02
N ASN A 303 8.25 -65.81 1.01
CA ASN A 303 7.56 -65.09 2.09
C ASN A 303 8.50 -64.40 3.08
N VAL A 304 9.69 -64.95 3.35
CA VAL A 304 10.64 -64.33 4.29
C VAL A 304 11.15 -62.99 3.74
N ASP A 305 11.40 -62.91 2.44
CA ASP A 305 11.86 -61.69 1.76
C ASP A 305 10.72 -60.65 1.63
N GLN A 306 9.48 -61.10 1.40
CA GLN A 306 8.31 -60.20 1.36
C GLN A 306 7.91 -59.64 2.73
N GLU A 307 7.99 -60.42 3.81
CA GLU A 307 7.71 -59.93 5.16
C GLU A 307 8.77 -58.94 5.62
N GLN A 308 10.04 -59.19 5.31
CA GLN A 308 11.12 -58.28 5.63
C GLN A 308 11.01 -56.97 4.82
N ALA A 309 10.69 -57.05 3.53
CA ALA A 309 10.41 -55.87 2.70
C ALA A 309 9.18 -55.08 3.16
N LYS A 310 8.12 -55.74 3.65
CA LYS A 310 6.95 -55.08 4.25
C LYS A 310 7.32 -54.35 5.55
N LYS A 311 8.13 -54.99 6.40
CA LYS A 311 8.59 -54.40 7.66
C LYS A 311 9.48 -53.18 7.42
N GLU A 312 10.36 -53.23 6.42
CA GLU A 312 11.18 -52.07 6.01
C GLU A 312 10.33 -50.94 5.43
N ARG A 313 9.31 -51.25 4.61
CA ARG A 313 8.37 -50.25 4.09
C ARG A 313 7.55 -49.60 5.20
N LEU A 314 7.07 -50.39 6.18
CA LEU A 314 6.37 -49.87 7.35
C LEU A 314 7.28 -48.97 8.19
N GLN A 315 8.54 -49.34 8.41
CA GLN A 315 9.50 -48.49 9.13
C GLN A 315 9.79 -47.18 8.39
N LYS A 316 9.96 -47.21 7.06
CA LYS A 316 10.13 -46.00 6.25
C LYS A 316 8.88 -45.12 6.27
N LEU A 317 7.69 -45.72 6.21
CA LEU A 317 6.43 -45.01 6.26
C LEU A 317 6.18 -44.41 7.66
N ASP A 318 6.56 -45.09 8.74
CA ASP A 318 6.50 -44.58 10.11
C ASP A 318 7.43 -43.40 10.34
N ALA A 319 8.65 -43.46 9.79
CA ALA A 319 9.58 -42.33 9.81
C ALA A 319 8.98 -41.12 9.07
N LYS A 320 8.45 -41.35 7.85
CA LYS A 320 7.79 -40.30 7.05
C LYS A 320 6.56 -39.72 7.73
N ILE A 321 5.71 -40.53 8.37
CA ILE A 321 4.55 -40.06 9.13
C ILE A 321 4.98 -39.20 10.32
N THR A 322 6.08 -39.57 10.99
CA THR A 322 6.60 -38.80 12.12
C THR A 322 7.13 -37.43 11.67
N GLU A 323 7.83 -37.38 10.55
CA GLU A 323 8.28 -36.15 9.91
C GLU A 323 7.11 -35.28 9.46
N LEU A 324 6.15 -35.84 8.71
CA LEU A 324 4.94 -35.14 8.26
C LEU A 324 4.11 -34.60 9.42
N LYS A 325 4.00 -35.33 10.54
CA LYS A 325 3.30 -34.83 11.73
C LYS A 325 3.96 -33.57 12.29
N LYS A 326 5.30 -33.55 12.36
CA LYS A 326 6.05 -32.38 12.83
C LYS A 326 5.89 -31.20 11.87
N GLU A 327 5.91 -31.45 10.56
CA GLU A 327 5.68 -30.41 9.55
C GLU A 327 4.27 -29.85 9.61
N VAL A 328 3.25 -30.70 9.77
CA VAL A 328 1.85 -30.29 9.95
C VAL A 328 1.67 -29.44 11.21
N GLU A 329 2.26 -29.85 12.34
CA GLU A 329 2.21 -29.07 13.59
C GLU A 329 2.90 -27.70 13.42
N SER A 330 4.08 -27.66 12.82
CA SER A 330 4.78 -26.40 12.54
C SER A 330 4.01 -25.51 11.57
N SER A 331 3.35 -26.09 10.55
CA SER A 331 2.56 -25.34 9.57
C SER A 331 1.28 -24.78 10.20
N ASN A 332 0.62 -25.56 11.06
CA ASN A 332 -0.53 -25.13 11.85
C ASN A 332 -0.18 -23.91 12.71
N ASP A 333 0.91 -24.00 13.48
CA ASP A 333 1.39 -22.91 14.35
C ASP A 333 1.69 -21.64 13.56
N ILE A 334 2.25 -21.77 12.35
CA ILE A 334 2.53 -20.63 11.47
C ILE A 334 1.22 -20.02 10.97
N SER A 335 0.27 -20.84 10.50
CA SER A 335 -1.02 -20.36 10.00
C SER A 335 -1.84 -19.66 11.09
N GLU A 336 -1.85 -20.20 12.31
CA GLU A 336 -2.56 -19.63 13.46
C GLU A 336 -1.95 -18.28 13.87
N LYS A 337 -0.62 -18.22 14.07
CA LYS A 337 0.08 -16.96 14.39
C LYS A 337 -0.11 -15.91 13.31
N PHE A 338 -0.08 -16.30 12.03
CA PHE A 338 -0.30 -15.38 10.93
C PHE A 338 -1.73 -14.85 10.95
N SER A 339 -2.72 -15.73 11.18
CA SER A 339 -4.14 -15.36 11.29
C SER A 339 -4.39 -14.37 12.43
N ASP A 340 -3.80 -14.60 13.61
CA ASP A 340 -3.91 -13.70 14.75
C ASP A 340 -3.31 -12.32 14.48
N GLU A 341 -2.18 -12.27 13.78
CA GLU A 341 -1.56 -11.00 13.43
C GLU A 341 -2.40 -10.21 12.43
N ILE A 342 -3.04 -10.86 11.45
CA ILE A 342 -3.90 -10.18 10.45
C ILE A 342 -5.09 -9.49 11.10
N VAL A 343 -5.67 -10.06 12.17
CA VAL A 343 -6.76 -9.41 12.90
C VAL A 343 -6.27 -8.10 13.52
N LYS A 344 -5.08 -8.10 14.15
CA LYS A 344 -4.48 -6.87 14.72
C LYS A 344 -4.13 -5.85 13.63
N GLU A 345 -3.58 -6.32 12.52
CA GLU A 345 -3.23 -5.47 11.38
C GLU A 345 -4.46 -4.82 10.75
N TYR A 346 -5.60 -5.51 10.73
CA TYR A 346 -6.87 -4.94 10.30
C TYR A 346 -7.33 -3.82 11.25
N GLU A 347 -7.19 -3.97 12.56
CA GLU A 347 -7.48 -2.90 13.52
C GLU A 347 -6.57 -1.68 13.31
N VAL A 348 -5.27 -1.91 13.09
CA VAL A 348 -4.30 -0.85 12.77
C VAL A 348 -4.71 -0.13 11.48
N PHE A 349 -5.10 -0.88 10.44
CA PHE A 349 -5.60 -0.32 9.19
C PHE A 349 -6.86 0.54 9.41
N GLN A 350 -7.83 0.08 10.22
CA GLN A 350 -9.04 0.85 10.51
C GLN A 350 -8.73 2.17 11.22
N ASN A 351 -7.80 2.15 12.18
CA ASN A 351 -7.37 3.34 12.91
C ASN A 351 -6.67 4.35 12.00
N ILE A 352 -5.71 3.88 11.18
CA ILE A 352 -5.01 4.72 10.20
C ILE A 352 -6.01 5.31 9.20
N LYS A 353 -6.90 4.47 8.66
CA LYS A 353 -7.93 4.91 7.71
C LYS A 353 -8.81 6.01 8.29
N THR A 354 -9.26 5.86 9.53
CA THR A 354 -10.16 6.83 10.16
C THR A 354 -9.50 8.18 10.32
N VAL A 355 -8.24 8.21 10.76
CA VAL A 355 -7.46 9.46 10.90
C VAL A 355 -7.22 10.09 9.54
N GLU A 356 -6.68 9.34 8.59
CA GLU A 356 -6.29 9.88 7.29
C GLU A 356 -7.49 10.33 6.45
N LEU A 357 -8.62 9.61 6.47
CA LEU A 357 -9.84 10.05 5.77
C LEU A 357 -10.42 11.32 6.40
N LYS A 358 -10.37 11.44 7.73
CA LYS A 358 -10.80 12.66 8.42
C LYS A 358 -9.93 13.85 8.00
N ASP A 359 -8.61 13.69 8.03
CA ASP A 359 -7.67 14.75 7.66
C ASP A 359 -7.82 15.14 6.18
N SER A 360 -8.05 14.14 5.31
CA SER A 360 -8.31 14.34 3.88
C SER A 360 -9.58 15.15 3.61
N LEU A 361 -10.70 14.77 4.26
CA LEU A 361 -11.97 15.48 4.12
C LEU A 361 -11.90 16.88 4.72
N LEU A 362 -11.19 17.06 5.84
CA LEU A 362 -10.97 18.37 6.43
C LEU A 362 -10.22 19.28 5.45
N ALA A 363 -9.08 18.80 4.91
CA ALA A 363 -8.31 19.54 3.91
C ALA A 363 -9.18 19.90 2.69
N TYR A 364 -9.98 18.96 2.17
CA TYR A 364 -10.92 19.23 1.09
C TYR A 364 -11.91 20.35 1.43
N THR A 365 -12.55 20.30 2.61
CA THR A 365 -13.49 21.34 3.03
C THR A 365 -12.84 22.70 3.25
N GLU A 366 -11.64 22.74 3.82
CA GLU A 366 -10.88 23.98 4.03
C GLU A 366 -10.57 24.67 2.70
N ARG A 367 -10.28 23.91 1.63
CA ARG A 367 -10.04 24.48 0.30
C ARG A 367 -11.28 25.07 -0.34
N HIS A 368 -12.42 24.40 -0.21
CA HIS A 368 -13.69 24.97 -0.66
C HIS A 368 -14.04 26.26 0.11
N VAL A 369 -13.87 26.27 1.43
CA VAL A 369 -14.12 27.45 2.25
C VAL A 369 -13.22 28.61 1.82
N GLU A 370 -11.94 28.35 1.57
CA GLU A 370 -11.00 29.36 1.10
C GLU A 370 -11.39 29.91 -0.27
N PHE A 371 -11.76 29.04 -1.21
CA PHE A 371 -12.26 29.44 -2.54
C PHE A 371 -13.50 30.34 -2.44
N TYR A 372 -14.52 29.92 -1.68
CA TYR A 372 -15.75 30.71 -1.56
C TYR A 372 -15.53 32.04 -0.82
N ARG A 373 -14.61 32.07 0.15
CA ARG A 373 -14.22 33.33 0.83
C ARG A 373 -13.54 34.29 -0.14
N GLN A 374 -12.59 33.80 -0.93
CA GLN A 374 -11.92 34.60 -1.96
C GLN A 374 -12.92 35.10 -3.01
N GLY A 375 -13.84 34.23 -3.45
CA GLY A 375 -14.91 34.61 -4.37
C GLY A 375 -15.81 35.71 -3.79
N LEU A 376 -16.25 35.56 -2.54
CA LEU A 376 -17.07 36.58 -1.88
C LEU A 376 -16.36 37.94 -1.86
N GLN A 377 -15.09 37.97 -1.46
CA GLN A 377 -14.30 39.20 -1.42
C GLN A 377 -14.20 39.86 -2.81
N LEU A 378 -13.89 39.07 -3.86
CA LEU A 378 -13.81 39.59 -5.23
C LEU A 378 -15.13 40.22 -5.69
N TRP A 379 -16.25 39.57 -5.39
CA TRP A 379 -17.57 40.08 -5.77
C TRP A 379 -18.02 41.28 -4.92
N GLU A 380 -17.69 41.33 -3.63
CA GLU A 380 -17.96 42.48 -2.76
C GLU A 380 -17.15 43.72 -3.18
N GLU A 381 -15.90 43.54 -3.60
CA GLU A 381 -15.04 44.65 -4.05
C GLU A 381 -15.54 45.30 -5.35
N ILE A 382 -16.18 44.55 -6.25
CA ILE A 382 -16.64 45.07 -7.54
C ILE A 382 -18.02 45.73 -7.48
N ILE A 383 -18.89 45.35 -6.52
CA ILE A 383 -20.26 45.89 -6.42
C ILE A 383 -20.28 47.43 -6.38
N PRO A 384 -19.53 48.12 -5.49
CA PRO A 384 -19.56 49.58 -5.42
C PRO A 384 -19.07 50.26 -6.71
N ILE A 385 -18.16 49.63 -7.45
CA ILE A 385 -17.64 50.14 -8.72
C ILE A 385 -18.72 50.10 -9.80
N LEU A 386 -19.58 49.08 -9.77
CA LEU A 386 -20.70 48.96 -10.71
C LEU A 386 -21.88 49.86 -10.33
N GLU A 387 -22.11 50.09 -9.04
CA GLU A 387 -23.16 51.00 -8.56
C GLU A 387 -22.87 52.47 -8.91
N ASP A 388 -21.61 52.83 -9.13
CA ASP A 388 -21.16 54.16 -9.58
C ASP A 388 -21.42 54.42 -11.09
N ILE A 389 -21.99 53.44 -11.82
CA ILE A 389 -22.40 53.63 -13.21
C ILE A 389 -23.63 54.54 -13.27
N THR A 390 -23.42 55.83 -13.52
CA THR A 390 -24.48 56.75 -13.96
C THR A 390 -24.79 56.53 -15.43
N ILE A 391 -26.01 56.05 -15.72
CA ILE A 391 -26.58 55.88 -17.06
C ILE A 391 -27.02 57.22 -17.66
#